data_AF-A0A8H3U8T2-F1
#
_entry.id   AF-A0A8H3U8T2-F1
#
_cell.length_a   1.000
_cell.length_b   1.000
_cell.length_c   1.000
_cell.angle_alpha   90.00
_cell.angle_beta   90.00
_cell.angle_gamma   90.00
#
_symmetry.space_group_name_H-M   'P 1'
#
loop_
_entity.id
_entity.type
_entity.pdbx_description
1 polymer ?
#
loop_
_entity_poly.entity_id
_entity_poly.type
_entity_poly.pdbx_seq_one_letter_code
_entity_poly.pdbx_strand_id
1 'polypeptide(L)'
;MDRLIQAIVNYSKIEVISYDISEATATSFVTSIEGRITGAGPVYGSILAMPVDAIGPAGKFATLAVSDTKMTPSGATISIINQKIEITDMTAFLAFVKAIMQDDTCGLSLFAKSATIKALMIRKTIEFSKPAEVVGWKGLNAGLVSFKPGKVVVKIDSSSQTSIDLGVANLEMQDKDGRALARLTGQLKVEKGETFHELDISFVPGVESGVKAGDVVRLVGVSGVPQTWLQDAIKFFGVDVVVTKECIEAANF
;
A
#
# COMPACT_ATOMS: atom_id res chain seq x y z
N MET A 1 29.36 27.27 1.96
CA MET A 1 27.98 27.47 1.48
C MET A 1 27.42 26.22 0.80
N ASP A 2 28.19 25.59 -0.09
CA ASP A 2 27.81 24.33 -0.75
C ASP A 2 27.48 23.16 0.19
N ARG A 3 28.27 23.00 1.25
CA ARG A 3 28.04 22.00 2.30
C ARG A 3 26.82 22.28 3.15
N LEU A 4 26.38 23.54 3.26
CA LEU A 4 25.23 23.92 4.10
C LEU A 4 23.91 23.54 3.43
N ILE A 5 23.76 23.81 2.13
CA ILE A 5 22.56 23.41 1.37
C ILE A 5 22.48 21.89 1.27
N GLN A 6 23.60 21.21 1.02
CA GLN A 6 23.64 19.75 1.03
C GLN A 6 23.37 19.20 2.44
N ALA A 7 23.86 19.83 3.51
CA ALA A 7 23.55 19.43 4.87
C ALA A 7 22.05 19.57 5.17
N ILE A 8 21.42 20.69 4.81
CA ILE A 8 19.97 20.89 4.97
C ILE A 8 19.18 19.78 4.27
N VAL A 9 19.56 19.45 3.04
CA VAL A 9 18.93 18.36 2.31
C VAL A 9 19.21 17.04 3.00
N ASN A 10 20.43 16.74 3.41
CA ASN A 10 20.75 15.48 4.06
C ASN A 10 20.02 15.32 5.41
N TYR A 11 19.83 16.40 6.17
CA TYR A 11 19.12 16.40 7.45
C TYR A 11 17.60 16.39 7.30
N SER A 12 17.05 16.80 6.15
CA SER A 12 15.60 16.76 5.96
C SER A 12 15.10 15.32 5.83
N LYS A 13 13.89 15.08 6.34
CA LYS A 13 13.22 13.78 6.28
C LYS A 13 11.92 13.91 5.50
N ILE A 14 11.53 12.86 4.80
CA ILE A 14 10.19 12.75 4.22
C ILE A 14 9.37 11.82 5.11
N GLU A 15 8.29 12.36 5.64
CA GLU A 15 7.22 11.61 6.28
C GLU A 15 6.12 11.40 5.24
N VAL A 16 5.77 10.16 4.94
CA VAL A 16 4.64 9.86 4.06
C VAL A 16 3.35 10.11 4.84
N ILE A 17 2.43 10.89 4.28
CA ILE A 17 1.10 11.19 4.83
C ILE A 17 0.05 10.27 4.21
N SER A 18 0.16 10.03 2.91
CA SER A 18 -0.67 9.07 2.19
C SER A 18 0.10 8.47 1.01
N TYR A 19 -0.19 7.22 0.72
CA TYR A 19 0.27 6.53 -0.47
C TYR A 19 -0.89 5.68 -1.01
N ASP A 20 -1.44 6.08 -2.15
CA ASP A 20 -2.49 5.33 -2.84
C ASP A 20 -1.92 4.60 -4.07
N ILE A 21 -2.30 3.34 -4.26
CA ILE A 21 -2.06 2.55 -5.47
C ILE A 21 -3.41 2.10 -6.02
N SER A 22 -3.69 2.44 -7.27
CA SER A 22 -4.94 2.08 -7.95
C SER A 22 -4.72 1.77 -9.44
N GLU A 23 -5.79 1.37 -10.13
CA GLU A 23 -5.80 1.21 -11.60
C GLU A 23 -4.64 0.34 -12.12
N ALA A 24 -4.43 -0.81 -11.48
CA ALA A 24 -3.39 -1.75 -11.84
C ALA A 24 -3.59 -2.31 -13.27
N THR A 25 -2.50 -2.39 -14.02
CA THR A 25 -2.41 -3.12 -15.30
C THR A 25 -1.37 -4.24 -15.19
N ALA A 26 -0.99 -4.87 -16.30
CA ALA A 26 0.11 -5.83 -16.31
C ALA A 26 1.47 -5.19 -15.97
N THR A 27 1.67 -3.91 -16.30
CA THR A 27 2.98 -3.23 -16.24
C THR A 27 2.93 -1.85 -15.62
N SER A 28 1.78 -1.39 -15.16
CA SER A 28 1.60 -0.04 -14.62
C SER A 28 0.59 0.01 -13.48
N PHE A 29 0.53 1.16 -12.82
CA PHE A 29 -0.51 1.52 -11.85
C PHE A 29 -0.65 3.05 -11.81
N VAL A 30 -1.72 3.55 -11.20
CA VAL A 30 -1.86 4.97 -10.85
C VAL A 30 -1.52 5.14 -9.38
N THR A 31 -0.81 6.22 -9.03
CA THR A 31 -0.48 6.53 -7.65
C THR A 31 -0.70 7.99 -7.30
N SER A 32 -1.10 8.20 -6.05
CA SER A 32 -1.06 9.48 -5.38
C SER A 32 -0.21 9.34 -4.12
N ILE A 33 0.74 10.26 -3.92
CA ILE A 33 1.62 10.27 -2.75
C ILE A 33 1.62 11.68 -2.20
N GLU A 34 1.25 11.81 -0.93
CA GLU A 34 1.46 13.03 -0.17
C GLU A 34 2.56 12.77 0.87
N GLY A 35 3.60 13.61 0.85
CA GLY A 35 4.69 13.54 1.80
C GLY A 35 5.04 14.90 2.36
N ARG A 36 5.44 14.94 3.62
CA ARG A 36 5.93 16.14 4.29
C ARG A 36 7.44 16.08 4.46
N ILE A 37 8.12 17.06 3.87
CA ILE A 37 9.52 17.34 4.17
C ILE A 37 9.58 18.10 5.49
N THR A 38 10.28 17.55 6.48
CA THR A 38 10.61 18.21 7.75
C THR A 38 12.11 18.45 7.87
N GLY A 39 12.55 19.32 8.77
CA GLY A 39 13.98 19.56 9.02
C GLY A 39 14.72 20.34 7.92
N ALA A 40 13.98 21.08 7.08
CA ALA A 40 14.53 21.90 6.00
C ALA A 40 15.28 23.17 6.46
N GLY A 41 15.33 23.45 7.77
CA GLY A 41 15.95 24.66 8.32
C GLY A 41 15.10 25.93 8.07
N PRO A 42 15.57 27.11 8.54
CA PRO A 42 14.78 28.34 8.58
C PRO A 42 14.70 29.07 7.23
N VAL A 43 14.74 28.35 6.11
CA VAL A 43 14.96 28.95 4.79
C VAL A 43 13.75 28.76 3.89
N TYR A 44 13.33 29.83 3.22
CA TYR A 44 12.38 29.76 2.11
C TYR A 44 13.10 29.36 0.83
N GLY A 45 12.49 28.47 0.05
CA GLY A 45 13.03 28.05 -1.22
C GLY A 45 12.07 27.22 -2.04
N SER A 46 12.59 26.60 -3.10
CA SER A 46 11.86 25.59 -3.86
C SER A 46 12.79 24.49 -4.35
N ILE A 47 12.25 23.27 -4.39
CA ILE A 47 12.81 22.15 -5.15
C ILE A 47 12.10 22.21 -6.51
N LEU A 48 12.85 22.30 -7.60
CA LEU A 48 12.26 22.28 -8.93
C LEU A 48 11.82 20.87 -9.31
N ALA A 49 10.86 20.81 -10.23
CA ALA A 49 10.32 19.59 -10.78
C ALA A 49 11.45 18.71 -11.33
N MET A 50 11.38 17.43 -10.99
CA MET A 50 12.42 16.46 -11.32
C MET A 50 11.85 15.04 -11.35
N PRO A 51 12.43 14.16 -12.16
CA PRO A 51 12.20 12.73 -12.01
C PRO A 51 12.89 12.23 -10.74
N VAL A 52 12.23 11.35 -10.00
CA VAL A 52 12.81 10.63 -8.85
C VAL A 52 12.61 9.14 -9.03
N ASP A 53 13.65 8.37 -8.76
CA ASP A 53 13.60 6.92 -8.71
C ASP A 53 12.92 6.48 -7.42
N ALA A 54 11.92 5.61 -7.53
CA ALA A 54 11.30 4.92 -6.41
C ALA A 54 12.03 3.60 -6.17
N ILE A 55 12.64 3.48 -5.00
CA ILE A 55 13.49 2.34 -4.62
C ILE A 55 12.86 1.66 -3.41
N GLY A 56 12.47 0.41 -3.57
CA GLY A 56 11.94 -0.44 -2.51
C GLY A 56 13.00 -1.39 -1.95
N PRO A 57 12.59 -2.37 -1.12
CA PRO A 57 13.51 -3.30 -0.45
C PRO A 57 14.37 -4.13 -1.40
N ALA A 58 13.89 -4.41 -2.62
CA ALA A 58 14.58 -5.21 -3.62
C ALA A 58 15.15 -4.37 -4.79
N GLY A 59 15.17 -3.03 -4.66
CA GLY A 59 15.77 -2.13 -5.64
C GLY A 59 14.79 -1.16 -6.30
N LYS A 60 15.24 -0.49 -7.35
CA LYS A 60 14.45 0.48 -8.12
C LYS A 60 13.34 -0.23 -8.88
N PHE A 61 12.10 0.23 -8.72
CA PHE A 61 10.96 -0.34 -9.43
C PHE A 61 10.20 0.64 -10.32
N ALA A 62 10.42 1.95 -10.16
CA ALA A 62 9.75 2.98 -10.96
C ALA A 62 10.51 4.31 -10.98
N THR A 63 10.06 5.22 -11.84
CA THR A 63 10.44 6.64 -11.83
C THR A 63 9.17 7.48 -11.68
N LEU A 64 9.12 8.35 -10.68
CA LEU A 64 8.02 9.27 -10.40
C LEU A 64 8.39 10.67 -10.90
N ALA A 65 7.40 11.50 -11.22
CA ALA A 65 7.63 12.90 -11.53
C ALA A 65 7.18 13.75 -10.34
N VAL A 66 8.14 14.40 -9.68
CA VAL A 66 7.86 15.33 -8.59
C VAL A 66 7.71 16.73 -9.16
N SER A 67 6.67 17.42 -8.76
CA SER A 67 6.38 18.80 -9.17
C SER A 67 7.22 19.83 -8.40
N ASP A 68 7.21 21.08 -8.87
CA ASP A 68 7.84 22.19 -8.17
C ASP A 68 7.29 22.29 -6.73
N THR A 69 8.15 22.09 -5.75
CA THR A 69 7.78 22.05 -4.33
C THR A 69 8.31 23.29 -3.63
N LYS A 70 7.42 24.08 -3.02
CA LYS A 70 7.82 25.24 -2.20
C LYS A 70 8.22 24.80 -0.80
N MET A 71 9.37 25.26 -0.35
CA MET A 71 9.91 25.03 0.98
C MET A 71 9.75 26.29 1.85
N THR A 72 9.34 26.10 3.09
CA THR A 72 9.25 27.14 4.11
C THR A 72 9.98 26.68 5.37
N PRO A 73 10.20 27.57 6.37
CA PRO A 73 10.79 27.19 7.65
C PRO A 73 10.05 26.07 8.39
N SER A 74 8.75 25.85 8.13
CA SER A 74 7.96 24.76 8.73
C SER A 74 7.99 23.46 7.93
N GLY A 75 8.74 23.43 6.83
CA GLY A 75 8.87 22.29 5.92
C GLY A 75 8.29 22.55 4.53
N ALA A 76 8.02 21.46 3.82
CA ALA A 76 7.39 21.46 2.50
C ALA A 76 6.46 20.27 2.36
N THR A 77 5.44 20.39 1.51
CA THR A 77 4.61 19.25 1.10
C THR A 77 4.98 18.89 -0.33
N ILE A 78 5.35 17.63 -0.54
CA ILE A 78 5.49 17.03 -1.86
C ILE A 78 4.16 16.34 -2.14
N SER A 79 3.57 16.62 -3.29
CA SER A 79 2.38 15.91 -3.78
C SER A 79 2.61 15.37 -5.19
N ILE A 80 2.33 14.09 -5.34
CA ILE A 80 2.16 13.39 -6.61
C ILE A 80 0.68 13.01 -6.64
N ILE A 81 -0.04 13.41 -7.69
CA ILE A 81 -1.49 13.24 -7.77
C ILE A 81 -1.81 12.48 -9.06
N ASN A 82 -2.47 11.33 -8.91
CA ASN A 82 -2.98 10.48 -9.99
C ASN A 82 -1.96 10.27 -11.11
N GLN A 83 -0.70 10.04 -10.74
CA GLN A 83 0.35 9.81 -11.71
C GLN A 83 0.31 8.35 -12.16
N LYS A 84 0.19 8.11 -13.47
CA LYS A 84 0.42 6.79 -14.04
C LYS A 84 1.91 6.46 -13.99
N ILE A 85 2.25 5.34 -13.36
CA ILE A 85 3.60 4.85 -13.17
C ILE A 85 3.81 3.56 -13.95
N GLU A 86 4.84 3.54 -14.80
CA GLU A 86 5.31 2.32 -15.44
C GLU A 86 6.29 1.59 -14.51
N ILE A 87 6.09 0.29 -14.35
CA ILE A 87 6.91 -0.58 -13.53
C ILE A 87 8.15 -0.98 -14.34
N THR A 88 9.33 -0.54 -13.90
CA THR A 88 10.59 -0.82 -14.59
C THR A 88 11.20 -2.16 -14.16
N ASP A 89 10.87 -2.62 -12.96
CA ASP A 89 11.27 -3.92 -12.43
C ASP A 89 10.10 -4.51 -11.61
N MET A 90 9.45 -5.52 -12.18
CA MET A 90 8.29 -6.17 -11.55
C MET A 90 8.66 -6.94 -10.29
N THR A 91 9.87 -7.52 -10.24
CA THR A 91 10.31 -8.26 -9.05
C THR A 91 10.53 -7.30 -7.89
N ALA A 92 11.21 -6.18 -8.15
CA ALA A 92 11.42 -5.14 -7.15
C ALA A 92 10.10 -4.50 -6.70
N PHE A 93 9.16 -4.28 -7.62
CA PHE A 93 7.83 -3.76 -7.31
C PHE A 93 7.01 -4.73 -6.45
N LEU A 94 6.93 -6.01 -6.81
CA LEU A 94 6.19 -7.00 -6.03
C LEU A 94 6.81 -7.21 -4.65
N ALA A 95 8.13 -7.09 -4.49
CA ALA A 95 8.76 -7.09 -3.18
C ALA A 95 8.36 -5.88 -2.32
N PHE A 96 8.22 -4.69 -2.93
CA PHE A 96 7.71 -3.50 -2.26
C PHE A 96 6.24 -3.66 -1.84
N VAL A 97 5.37 -4.15 -2.73
CA VAL A 97 3.96 -4.43 -2.41
C VAL A 97 3.82 -5.50 -1.33
N LYS A 98 4.63 -6.56 -1.39
CA LYS A 98 4.69 -7.59 -0.34
C LYS A 98 5.04 -6.99 1.02
N ALA A 99 6.06 -6.13 1.08
CA ALA A 99 6.47 -5.48 2.32
C ALA A 99 5.36 -4.57 2.87
N ILE A 100 4.62 -3.84 2.01
CA ILE A 100 3.41 -3.11 2.45
C ILE A 100 2.41 -4.06 3.10
N MET A 101 2.12 -5.21 2.50
CA MET A 101 1.07 -6.10 3.00
C MET A 101 1.46 -6.90 4.26
N GLN A 102 2.74 -7.20 4.44
CA GLN A 102 3.20 -8.20 5.42
C GLN A 102 4.05 -7.63 6.56
N ASP A 103 4.62 -6.44 6.41
CA ASP A 103 5.51 -5.83 7.41
C ASP A 103 4.82 -4.67 8.15
N ASP A 104 5.37 -4.30 9.31
CA ASP A 104 4.88 -3.13 10.08
C ASP A 104 5.27 -1.83 9.38
N THR A 105 6.47 -1.81 8.80
CA THR A 105 7.02 -0.70 8.02
C THR A 105 7.72 -1.24 6.78
N CYS A 106 7.66 -0.46 5.71
CA CYS A 106 8.27 -0.74 4.43
C CYS A 106 9.22 0.41 4.07
N GLY A 107 10.45 0.05 3.68
CA GLY A 107 11.43 1.02 3.20
C GLY A 107 11.10 1.45 1.77
N LEU A 108 10.79 2.74 1.60
CA LEU A 108 10.80 3.42 0.32
C LEU A 108 11.91 4.47 0.34
N SER A 109 12.65 4.62 -0.75
CA SER A 109 13.59 5.72 -0.93
C SER A 109 13.32 6.42 -2.25
N LEU A 110 13.29 7.74 -2.20
CA LEU A 110 13.20 8.61 -3.38
C LEU A 110 14.59 9.12 -3.70
N PHE A 111 15.08 8.81 -4.90
CA PHE A 111 16.43 9.16 -5.33
C PHE A 111 16.42 9.95 -6.65
N ALA A 112 17.14 11.07 -6.69
CA ALA A 112 17.46 11.76 -7.94
C ALA A 112 18.91 12.22 -7.90
N LYS A 113 19.69 11.78 -8.90
CA LYS A 113 21.09 12.16 -9.06
C LYS A 113 21.29 13.68 -9.20
N SER A 114 20.29 14.39 -9.72
CA SER A 114 20.35 15.83 -9.98
C SER A 114 19.01 16.50 -9.69
N ALA A 115 18.89 17.06 -8.51
CA ALA A 115 17.79 17.91 -8.05
C ALA A 115 18.23 19.38 -8.04
N THR A 116 17.40 20.28 -8.57
CA THR A 116 17.69 21.72 -8.49
C THR A 116 16.94 22.36 -7.34
N ILE A 117 17.67 22.99 -6.41
CA ILE A 117 17.09 23.80 -5.33
C ILE A 117 17.34 25.28 -5.60
N LYS A 118 16.32 26.11 -5.39
CA LYS A 118 16.40 27.56 -5.36
C LYS A 118 16.15 28.06 -3.94
N ALA A 119 17.10 28.74 -3.33
CA ALA A 119 16.95 29.34 -2.01
C ALA A 119 17.93 30.51 -1.85
N LEU A 120 17.54 31.57 -1.12
CA LEU A 120 18.42 32.72 -0.83
C LEU A 120 19.11 33.32 -2.07
N MET A 121 18.36 33.50 -3.17
CA MET A 121 18.87 33.97 -4.49
C MET A 121 19.93 33.04 -5.15
N ILE A 122 20.16 31.85 -4.60
CA ILE A 122 21.08 30.85 -5.13
C ILE A 122 20.27 29.74 -5.80
N ARG A 123 20.75 29.28 -6.96
CA ARG A 123 20.27 28.06 -7.63
C ARG A 123 21.38 27.03 -7.59
N LYS A 124 21.08 25.84 -7.11
CA LYS A 124 22.08 24.78 -6.99
C LYS A 124 21.52 23.41 -7.37
N THR A 125 22.35 22.62 -8.04
CA THR A 125 22.10 21.20 -8.29
C THR A 125 22.74 20.37 -7.18
N ILE A 126 21.97 19.44 -6.64
CA ILE A 126 22.40 18.51 -5.59
C ILE A 126 21.91 17.10 -5.91
N GLU A 127 22.47 16.10 -5.23
CA GLU A 127 21.84 14.79 -5.16
C GLU A 127 20.71 14.83 -4.13
N PHE A 128 19.54 14.32 -4.51
CA PHE A 128 18.39 14.16 -3.65
C PHE A 128 18.26 12.68 -3.31
N SER A 129 18.43 12.34 -2.04
CA SER A 129 18.21 10.99 -1.53
C SER A 129 17.46 11.11 -0.22
N LYS A 130 16.22 10.59 -0.22
CA LYS A 130 15.30 10.72 0.90
C LYS A 130 14.68 9.36 1.21
N PRO A 131 14.96 8.77 2.38
CA PRO A 131 14.11 7.69 2.86
C PRO A 131 12.72 8.25 3.15
N ALA A 132 11.72 7.49 2.76
CA ALA A 132 10.32 7.69 3.01
C ALA A 132 9.83 6.41 3.70
N GLU A 133 9.60 6.48 5.01
CA GLU A 133 9.08 5.32 5.72
C GLU A 133 7.59 5.19 5.41
N VAL A 134 7.19 4.01 4.94
CA VAL A 134 5.79 3.69 4.64
C VAL A 134 5.30 2.72 5.70
N VAL A 135 4.17 3.01 6.33
CA VAL A 135 3.55 2.08 7.29
C VAL A 135 2.88 0.97 6.49
N GLY A 136 3.19 -0.28 6.80
CA GLY A 136 2.58 -1.44 6.16
C GLY A 136 1.23 -1.80 6.78
N TRP A 137 0.76 -3.02 6.52
CA TRP A 137 -0.54 -3.56 6.93
C TRP A 137 -0.41 -4.72 7.90
N LYS A 138 0.78 -5.00 8.42
CA LYS A 138 0.90 -5.98 9.50
C LYS A 138 0.05 -5.53 10.69
N GLY A 139 -0.79 -6.45 11.17
CA GLY A 139 -1.79 -6.14 12.20
C GLY A 139 -3.10 -5.54 11.66
N LEU A 140 -3.34 -5.58 10.36
CA LEU A 140 -4.65 -5.26 9.76
C LEU A 140 -5.76 -6.00 10.51
N ASN A 141 -6.80 -5.28 10.92
CA ASN A 141 -7.95 -5.88 11.58
C ASN A 141 -9.05 -6.11 10.55
N ALA A 142 -9.60 -7.32 10.50
CA ALA A 142 -10.73 -7.63 9.67
C ALA A 142 -11.79 -8.42 10.43
N GLY A 143 -13.03 -8.29 9.99
CA GLY A 143 -14.16 -8.99 10.58
C GLY A 143 -15.24 -9.30 9.56
N LEU A 144 -15.97 -10.39 9.79
CA LEU A 144 -17.13 -10.75 9.00
C LEU A 144 -18.36 -10.20 9.71
N VAL A 145 -19.00 -9.16 9.15
CA VAL A 145 -20.02 -8.36 9.86
C VAL A 145 -21.44 -8.62 9.38
N SER A 146 -21.61 -9.26 8.22
CA SER A 146 -22.92 -9.65 7.72
C SER A 146 -22.80 -10.85 6.80
N PHE A 147 -23.72 -11.81 6.94
CA PHE A 147 -23.86 -12.96 6.06
C PHE A 147 -25.26 -13.01 5.49
N LYS A 148 -25.34 -13.20 4.18
CA LYS A 148 -26.56 -13.47 3.43
C LYS A 148 -26.30 -14.67 2.51
N PRO A 149 -27.34 -15.37 2.03
CA PRO A 149 -27.14 -16.44 1.06
C PRO A 149 -26.29 -15.97 -0.14
N GLY A 150 -25.11 -16.58 -0.31
CA GLY A 150 -24.15 -16.26 -1.38
C GLY A 150 -23.36 -14.96 -1.21
N LYS A 151 -23.54 -14.19 -0.13
CA LYS A 151 -22.85 -12.90 0.10
C LYS A 151 -22.32 -12.77 1.51
N VAL A 152 -21.17 -12.13 1.66
CA VAL A 152 -20.58 -11.77 2.96
C VAL A 152 -20.06 -10.34 2.92
N VAL A 153 -20.23 -9.60 4.02
CA VAL A 153 -19.60 -8.29 4.19
C VAL A 153 -18.38 -8.43 5.08
N VAL A 154 -17.21 -8.12 4.51
CA VAL A 154 -15.94 -8.05 5.21
C VAL A 154 -15.68 -6.60 5.60
N LYS A 155 -15.55 -6.36 6.91
CA LYS A 155 -15.03 -5.10 7.45
C LYS A 155 -13.51 -5.18 7.49
N ILE A 156 -12.83 -4.14 7.06
CA ILE A 156 -11.38 -3.98 7.20
C ILE A 156 -11.10 -2.64 7.89
N ASP A 157 -10.25 -2.64 8.91
CA ASP A 157 -9.79 -1.46 9.62
C ASP A 157 -8.27 -1.37 9.54
N SER A 158 -7.78 -0.33 8.86
CA SER A 158 -6.36 -0.08 8.65
C SER A 158 -5.96 1.26 9.24
N SER A 159 -4.98 1.27 10.14
CA SER A 159 -4.33 2.51 10.59
C SER A 159 -3.25 3.00 9.62
N SER A 160 -2.96 2.23 8.57
CA SER A 160 -1.89 2.53 7.61
C SER A 160 -2.20 3.80 6.80
N GLN A 161 -1.13 4.47 6.39
CA GLN A 161 -1.18 5.59 5.45
C GLN A 161 -1.22 5.10 4.00
N THR A 162 -1.10 3.79 3.79
CA THR A 162 -1.04 3.14 2.50
C THR A 162 -2.39 2.53 2.14
N SER A 163 -2.82 2.81 0.93
CA SER A 163 -4.04 2.29 0.32
C SER A 163 -3.70 1.55 -0.97
N ILE A 164 -4.26 0.36 -1.16
CA ILE A 164 -4.15 -0.38 -2.42
C ILE A 164 -5.53 -0.86 -2.82
N ASP A 165 -5.95 -0.47 -4.02
CA ASP A 165 -7.07 -1.08 -4.72
C ASP A 165 -6.62 -2.43 -5.30
N LEU A 166 -7.12 -3.51 -4.72
CA LEU A 166 -6.83 -4.89 -5.13
C LEU A 166 -7.79 -5.36 -6.24
N GLY A 167 -8.69 -4.49 -6.70
CA GLY A 167 -9.68 -4.79 -7.73
C GLY A 167 -10.54 -5.98 -7.35
N VAL A 168 -10.89 -6.81 -8.34
CA VAL A 168 -11.58 -8.08 -8.10
C VAL A 168 -10.62 -9.08 -7.47
N ALA A 169 -10.66 -9.18 -6.15
CA ALA A 169 -9.90 -10.14 -5.38
C ALA A 169 -10.60 -11.50 -5.35
N ASN A 170 -9.80 -12.57 -5.39
CA ASN A 170 -10.23 -13.91 -5.05
C ASN A 170 -9.54 -14.28 -3.74
N LEU A 171 -10.32 -14.67 -2.75
CA LEU A 171 -9.84 -15.03 -1.42
C LEU A 171 -10.32 -16.44 -1.07
N GLU A 172 -9.59 -17.09 -0.18
CA GLU A 172 -10.03 -18.28 0.52
C GLU A 172 -10.16 -17.98 2.01
N MET A 173 -11.25 -18.45 2.60
CA MET A 173 -11.37 -18.56 4.04
C MET A 173 -10.80 -19.92 4.45
N GLN A 174 -9.69 -19.93 5.16
CA GLN A 174 -8.96 -21.13 5.56
C GLN A 174 -9.04 -21.36 7.07
N ASP A 175 -9.13 -22.64 7.46
CA ASP A 175 -8.96 -23.03 8.85
C ASP A 175 -7.49 -22.93 9.30
N LYS A 176 -7.24 -23.25 10.57
CA LYS A 176 -5.89 -23.26 11.17
C LYS A 176 -4.90 -24.21 10.48
N ASP A 177 -5.39 -25.22 9.77
CA ASP A 177 -4.59 -26.21 9.06
C ASP A 177 -4.34 -25.80 7.60
N GLY A 178 -4.83 -24.62 7.18
CA GLY A 178 -4.73 -24.10 5.82
C GLY A 178 -5.73 -24.73 4.84
N ARG A 179 -6.74 -25.46 5.34
CA ARG A 179 -7.77 -26.06 4.48
C ARG A 179 -8.81 -24.99 4.12
N ALA A 180 -9.10 -24.86 2.82
CA ALA A 180 -10.12 -23.94 2.34
C ALA A 180 -11.53 -24.38 2.75
N LEU A 181 -12.23 -23.50 3.46
CA LEU A 181 -13.62 -23.67 3.92
C LEU A 181 -14.61 -23.01 2.96
N ALA A 182 -14.23 -21.85 2.41
CA ALA A 182 -15.01 -21.12 1.43
C ALA A 182 -14.10 -20.31 0.50
N ARG A 183 -14.65 -19.96 -0.66
CA ARG A 183 -14.07 -19.02 -1.61
C ARG A 183 -14.87 -17.74 -1.60
N LEU A 184 -14.17 -16.61 -1.61
CA LEU A 184 -14.77 -15.29 -1.67
C LEU A 184 -14.26 -14.54 -2.90
N THR A 185 -15.15 -13.85 -3.62
CA THR A 185 -14.78 -13.05 -4.78
C THR A 185 -15.50 -11.71 -4.76
N GLY A 186 -14.79 -10.62 -5.03
CA GLY A 186 -15.41 -9.30 -5.11
C GLY A 186 -14.39 -8.17 -5.12
N GLN A 187 -14.89 -6.93 -5.19
CA GLN A 187 -14.02 -5.75 -5.15
C GLN A 187 -13.44 -5.56 -3.76
N LEU A 188 -12.12 -5.44 -3.66
CA LEU A 188 -11.40 -5.26 -2.41
C LEU A 188 -10.44 -4.08 -2.53
N LYS A 189 -10.56 -3.14 -1.59
CA LYS A 189 -9.64 -2.02 -1.45
C LYS A 189 -9.33 -1.86 0.02
N VAL A 190 -8.06 -1.92 0.39
CA VAL A 190 -7.66 -1.60 1.76
C VAL A 190 -7.22 -0.15 1.76
N GLU A 191 -7.86 0.68 2.57
CA GLU A 191 -7.55 2.10 2.74
C GLU A 191 -7.61 2.47 4.23
N LYS A 192 -7.11 3.65 4.57
CA LYS A 192 -7.05 4.12 5.95
C LYS A 192 -8.45 4.24 6.56
N GLY A 193 -8.60 3.71 7.77
CA GLY A 193 -9.85 3.70 8.54
C GLY A 193 -10.68 2.44 8.28
N GLU A 194 -11.95 2.53 8.65
CA GLU A 194 -12.90 1.43 8.52
C GLU A 194 -13.55 1.41 7.13
N THR A 195 -13.49 0.25 6.48
CA THR A 195 -14.12 -0.02 5.18
C THR A 195 -14.94 -1.30 5.21
N PHE A 196 -15.88 -1.42 4.27
CA PHE A 196 -16.81 -2.54 4.17
C PHE A 196 -16.89 -3.02 2.72
N HIS A 197 -16.66 -4.31 2.52
CA HIS A 197 -16.63 -4.93 1.20
C HIS A 197 -17.63 -6.07 1.14
N GLU A 198 -18.60 -5.98 0.23
CA GLU A 198 -19.50 -7.09 -0.08
C GLU A 198 -18.82 -8.03 -1.10
N LEU A 199 -18.62 -9.28 -0.70
CA LEU A 199 -18.02 -10.33 -1.51
C LEU A 199 -19.04 -11.45 -1.75
N ASP A 200 -18.99 -12.04 -2.95
CA ASP A 200 -19.63 -13.33 -3.21
C ASP A 200 -18.92 -14.42 -2.41
N ILE A 201 -19.67 -15.30 -1.77
CA ILE A 201 -19.12 -16.42 -0.99
C ILE A 201 -19.68 -17.76 -1.47
N SER A 202 -18.82 -18.76 -1.59
CA SER A 202 -19.17 -20.14 -1.91
C SER A 202 -18.40 -21.10 -1.00
N PHE A 203 -19.12 -21.86 -0.19
CA PHE A 203 -18.53 -22.88 0.69
C PHE A 203 -18.04 -24.09 -0.10
N VAL A 204 -16.94 -24.71 0.35
CA VAL A 204 -16.39 -25.90 -0.26
C VAL A 204 -17.23 -27.11 0.15
N PRO A 205 -17.87 -27.85 -0.79
CA PRO A 205 -18.71 -28.99 -0.44
C PRO A 205 -17.94 -30.13 0.23
N GLY A 206 -18.56 -30.78 1.21
CA GLY A 206 -18.01 -31.98 1.86
C GLY A 206 -16.86 -31.73 2.85
N VAL A 207 -16.56 -30.46 3.17
CA VAL A 207 -15.60 -30.11 4.22
C VAL A 207 -16.36 -29.96 5.53
N GLU A 208 -16.29 -30.94 6.42
CA GLU A 208 -16.68 -30.73 7.82
C GLU A 208 -15.61 -29.84 8.48
N SER A 209 -15.90 -28.55 8.60
CA SER A 209 -14.90 -27.60 9.10
C SER A 209 -14.58 -27.82 10.58
N GLY A 210 -15.56 -28.32 11.36
CA GLY A 210 -15.47 -28.36 12.82
C GLY A 210 -15.32 -26.98 13.48
N VAL A 211 -15.40 -25.91 12.68
CA VAL A 211 -15.21 -24.51 13.09
C VAL A 211 -16.45 -24.05 13.85
N LYS A 212 -16.22 -23.36 14.97
CA LYS A 212 -17.25 -22.85 15.85
C LYS A 212 -17.23 -21.34 15.87
N ALA A 213 -18.36 -20.75 16.28
CA ALA A 213 -18.40 -19.33 16.55
C ALA A 213 -17.35 -18.97 17.63
N GLY A 214 -16.56 -17.93 17.36
CA GLY A 214 -15.42 -17.50 18.18
C GLY A 214 -14.07 -18.05 17.72
N ASP A 215 -14.05 -19.06 16.83
CA ASP A 215 -12.79 -19.51 16.23
C ASP A 215 -12.23 -18.46 15.28
N VAL A 216 -10.91 -18.48 15.10
CA VAL A 216 -10.21 -17.61 14.15
C VAL A 216 -9.93 -18.41 12.87
N VAL A 217 -10.35 -17.84 11.75
CA VAL A 217 -10.03 -18.32 10.40
C VAL A 217 -9.24 -17.26 9.66
N ARG A 218 -8.52 -17.65 8.61
CA ARG A 218 -7.70 -16.73 7.83
C ARG A 218 -8.29 -16.48 6.46
N LEU A 219 -8.49 -15.21 6.11
CA LEU A 219 -8.75 -14.81 4.73
C LEU A 219 -7.42 -14.63 4.03
N VAL A 220 -7.15 -15.45 3.02
CA VAL A 220 -5.92 -15.37 2.21
C VAL A 220 -6.24 -15.09 0.77
N GLY A 221 -5.41 -14.29 0.11
CA GLY A 221 -5.56 -14.04 -1.31
C GLY A 221 -5.08 -15.21 -2.17
N VAL A 222 -5.87 -15.55 -3.18
CA VAL A 222 -5.53 -16.54 -4.20
C VAL A 222 -5.51 -15.90 -5.58
N SER A 223 -4.60 -16.36 -6.43
CA SER A 223 -4.48 -15.80 -7.79
C SER A 223 -5.75 -16.01 -8.60
N GLY A 224 -6.12 -14.96 -9.33
CA GLY A 224 -7.27 -14.95 -10.23
C GLY A 224 -6.91 -14.75 -11.69
N VAL A 225 -7.94 -14.53 -12.51
CA VAL A 225 -7.85 -14.44 -13.97
C VAL A 225 -7.47 -13.05 -14.55
N PRO A 226 -7.56 -11.88 -13.87
CA PRO A 226 -7.21 -10.65 -14.57
C PRO A 226 -5.70 -10.56 -14.83
N GLN A 227 -5.33 -10.14 -16.04
CA GLN A 227 -3.93 -9.93 -16.48
C GLN A 227 -3.33 -8.64 -15.89
N THR A 228 -3.31 -8.53 -14.57
CA THR A 228 -2.64 -7.44 -13.85
C THR A 228 -1.65 -8.01 -12.85
N TRP A 229 -0.70 -7.21 -12.40
CA TRP A 229 0.24 -7.65 -11.36
C TRP A 229 -0.44 -7.98 -10.02
N LEU A 230 -1.71 -7.57 -9.84
CA LEU A 230 -2.50 -7.90 -8.65
C LEU A 230 -2.70 -9.41 -8.49
N GLN A 231 -2.70 -10.20 -9.57
CA GLN A 231 -2.82 -11.66 -9.48
C GLN A 231 -1.68 -12.30 -8.66
N ASP A 232 -0.51 -11.66 -8.65
CA ASP A 232 0.65 -12.10 -7.88
C ASP A 232 0.70 -11.42 -6.52
N ALA A 233 0.40 -10.12 -6.46
CA ALA A 233 0.39 -9.38 -5.21
C ALA A 233 -0.68 -9.88 -4.22
N ILE A 234 -1.85 -10.30 -4.70
CA ILE A 234 -2.94 -10.78 -3.83
C ILE A 234 -2.52 -11.99 -2.99
N LYS A 235 -1.57 -12.80 -3.46
CA LYS A 235 -1.00 -13.93 -2.69
C LYS A 235 -0.31 -13.50 -1.39
N PHE A 236 0.06 -12.23 -1.26
CA PHE A 236 0.66 -11.69 -0.04
C PHE A 236 -0.39 -11.25 0.99
N PHE A 237 -1.64 -11.06 0.55
CA PHE A 237 -2.74 -10.69 1.42
C PHE A 237 -3.13 -11.85 2.33
N GLY A 238 -3.19 -11.58 3.63
CA GLY A 238 -3.60 -12.55 4.62
C GLY A 238 -4.01 -11.84 5.91
N VAL A 239 -5.26 -12.03 6.33
CA VAL A 239 -5.80 -11.42 7.55
C VAL A 239 -6.63 -12.42 8.33
N ASP A 240 -6.52 -12.36 9.66
CA ASP A 240 -7.29 -13.21 10.54
C ASP A 240 -8.66 -12.57 10.81
N VAL A 241 -9.71 -13.39 10.80
CA VAL A 241 -11.08 -12.97 11.10
C VAL A 241 -11.72 -13.93 12.09
N VAL A 242 -12.54 -13.39 12.99
CA VAL A 242 -13.30 -14.19 13.95
C VAL A 242 -14.59 -14.67 13.31
N VAL A 243 -14.87 -15.96 13.42
CA VAL A 243 -16.09 -16.57 12.91
C VAL A 243 -17.27 -16.21 13.81
N THR A 244 -18.30 -15.61 13.23
CA THR A 244 -19.54 -15.27 13.95
C THR A 244 -20.54 -16.42 13.91
N LYS A 245 -21.56 -16.37 14.77
CA LYS A 245 -22.66 -17.35 14.73
C LYS A 245 -23.39 -17.33 13.38
N GLU A 246 -23.59 -16.13 12.83
CA GLU A 246 -24.22 -15.93 11.52
C GLU A 246 -23.43 -16.61 10.39
N CYS A 247 -22.10 -16.61 10.48
CA CYS A 247 -21.24 -17.34 9.53
C CYS A 247 -21.52 -18.85 9.57
N ILE A 248 -21.66 -19.42 10.77
CA ILE A 248 -21.94 -20.85 10.97
C ILE A 248 -23.34 -21.20 10.44
N GLU A 249 -24.33 -20.39 10.76
CA GLU A 249 -25.72 -20.57 10.31
C GLU A 249 -25.84 -20.46 8.79
N ALA A 250 -25.15 -19.50 8.17
CA ALA A 250 -25.17 -19.30 6.72
C ALA A 250 -24.43 -20.40 5.93
N ALA A 251 -23.48 -21.11 6.57
CA ALA A 251 -22.73 -22.19 5.95
C ALA A 251 -23.55 -23.48 5.78
N ASN A 252 -24.71 -23.61 6.44
CA ASN A 252 -25.50 -24.86 6.51
C ASN A 252 -24.60 -26.08 6.81
N PHE A 253 -23.71 -25.98 7.81
CA PHE A 253 -23.10 -27.17 8.40
C PHE A 253 -24.15 -28.08 9.04
#